data_AF-A0ABD2NNJ1-F1
#
_entry.id   AF-A0ABD2NNJ1-F1
#
_cell.length_a   1.000
_cell.length_b   1.000
_cell.length_c   1.000
_cell.angle_alpha   90.00
_cell.angle_beta   90.00
_cell.angle_gamma   90.00
#
_symmetry.space_group_name_H-M   'P 1'
#
loop_
_entity.id
_entity.type
_entity.pdbx_description
1 polymer ?
#
loop_
_entity_poly.entity_id
_entity_poly.type
_entity_poly.pdbx_seq_one_letter_code
_entity_poly.pdbx_strand_id
1 'polypeptide(L)'
;MVSKTPRPTTAELEGRKDEFQKNLSMKLSQINQSTYLNEMCNIITDGLITSTRKLRGRRRIQNSKLSPPTLAFMERRRNTNREYQEYEELNKIIKKAKRRVGRNRQTQMVEQAIEDNMNLRRLRKNLSKGNVRVQKLKDANNYAKYEKTEIINIIQDFYKELYSEKFLPHHVGNRELIKF
;
A
#
# COMPACT_ATOMS: atom_id res chain seq x y z
N MET A 1 6.65 -3.83 26.07
CA MET A 1 5.44 -4.51 25.53
C MET A 1 5.72 -4.98 24.12
N VAL A 2 5.69 -6.28 23.85
CA VAL A 2 5.88 -6.84 22.50
C VAL A 2 4.60 -6.56 21.69
N SER A 3 4.66 -5.60 20.77
CA SER A 3 3.51 -5.26 19.92
C SER A 3 3.09 -6.49 19.11
N LYS A 4 1.83 -6.94 19.24
CA LYS A 4 1.28 -8.05 18.47
C LYS A 4 1.28 -7.69 16.98
N THR A 5 2.29 -8.16 16.25
CA THR A 5 2.37 -7.98 14.81
C THR A 5 1.30 -8.83 14.13
N PRO A 6 0.49 -8.29 13.20
CA PRO A 6 -0.52 -9.09 12.50
C PRO A 6 0.14 -10.20 11.69
N ARG A 7 -0.45 -11.39 11.68
CA ARG A 7 0.06 -12.60 11.02
C ARG A 7 0.13 -12.41 9.49
N PRO A 8 1.09 -13.05 8.79
CA PRO A 8 1.13 -13.08 7.33
C PRO A 8 -0.15 -13.69 6.75
N THR A 9 -0.56 -13.24 5.58
CA THR A 9 -1.72 -13.80 4.86
C THR A 9 -1.33 -15.14 4.22
N THR A 10 -2.26 -16.08 4.10
CA THR A 10 -2.00 -17.42 3.51
C THR A 10 -1.36 -17.35 2.12
N ALA A 11 -1.84 -16.44 1.26
CA ALA A 11 -1.27 -16.22 -0.08
C ALA A 11 0.19 -15.71 -0.07
N GLU A 12 0.59 -14.94 0.96
CA GLU A 12 1.97 -14.44 1.08
C GLU A 12 2.94 -15.56 1.50
N LEU A 13 2.44 -16.57 2.22
CA LEU A 13 3.21 -17.74 2.62
C LEU A 13 3.36 -18.74 1.46
N GLU A 14 2.32 -18.92 0.64
CA GLU A 14 2.38 -19.79 -0.53
C GLU A 14 3.35 -19.26 -1.60
N GLY A 15 3.34 -17.94 -1.87
CA GLY A 15 4.24 -17.34 -2.85
C GLY A 15 5.73 -17.36 -2.47
N ARG A 16 6.07 -17.66 -1.21
CA ARG A 16 7.46 -17.68 -0.68
C ARG A 16 7.76 -18.95 0.13
N LYS A 17 7.09 -20.04 -0.22
CA LYS A 17 7.15 -21.32 0.51
C LYS A 17 8.58 -21.86 0.65
N ASP A 18 9.37 -21.78 -0.40
CA ASP A 18 10.74 -22.35 -0.40
C ASP A 18 11.70 -21.54 0.48
N GLU A 19 11.58 -20.21 0.44
CA GLU A 19 12.35 -19.31 1.31
C GLU A 19 11.95 -19.47 2.78
N PHE A 20 10.66 -19.72 3.05
CA PHE A 20 10.17 -20.03 4.39
C PHE A 20 10.81 -21.30 4.93
N GLN A 21 10.73 -22.37 4.14
CA GLN A 21 11.18 -23.70 4.54
C GLN A 21 12.69 -23.70 4.79
N LYS A 22 13.47 -23.03 3.94
CA LYS A 22 14.93 -22.90 4.08
C LYS A 22 15.33 -22.10 5.33
N ASN A 23 14.62 -21.00 5.62
CA ASN A 23 14.89 -20.20 6.82
C ASN A 23 14.45 -20.90 8.11
N LEU A 24 13.39 -21.72 8.03
CA LEU A 24 12.91 -22.50 9.16
C LEU A 24 13.88 -23.65 9.45
N SER A 25 14.27 -24.43 8.44
CA SER A 25 15.21 -25.55 8.61
C SER A 25 16.56 -25.10 9.19
N MET A 26 17.11 -23.96 8.73
CA MET A 26 18.36 -23.41 9.24
C MET A 26 18.30 -22.97 10.72
N LYS A 27 17.12 -22.57 11.21
CA LYS A 27 16.97 -22.21 12.63
C LYS A 27 16.64 -23.42 13.49
N LEU A 28 15.83 -24.34 12.98
CA LEU A 28 15.46 -25.56 13.68
C LEU A 28 16.62 -26.58 13.72
N SER A 29 17.64 -26.45 12.87
CA SER A 29 18.83 -27.32 12.94
C SER A 29 19.65 -27.15 14.23
N GLN A 30 19.38 -26.11 15.03
CA GLN A 30 20.04 -25.83 16.31
C GLN A 30 19.40 -26.59 17.50
N ILE A 31 18.28 -27.28 17.27
CA ILE A 31 17.46 -27.98 18.27
C ILE A 31 18.11 -29.30 18.75
N ASN A 32 19.14 -29.82 18.09
CA ASN A 32 19.71 -31.13 18.44
C ASN A 32 20.60 -31.14 19.70
N GLN A 33 20.68 -30.04 20.47
CA GLN A 33 21.65 -29.92 21.58
C GLN A 33 21.08 -29.55 22.97
N SER A 34 19.77 -29.33 23.14
CA SER A 34 19.19 -29.03 24.46
C SER A 34 18.27 -30.16 24.95
N THR A 35 18.40 -30.53 26.21
CA THR A 35 17.71 -31.66 26.84
C THR A 35 16.33 -31.29 27.40
N TYR A 36 15.90 -30.02 27.31
CA TYR A 36 14.70 -29.53 27.98
C TYR A 36 13.60 -29.06 27.01
N LEU A 37 12.41 -29.67 27.15
CA LEU A 37 11.28 -29.56 26.24
C LEU A 37 10.78 -28.11 26.07
N ASN A 38 10.82 -27.30 27.13
CA ASN A 38 10.42 -25.89 27.07
C ASN A 38 11.40 -25.00 26.28
N GLU A 39 12.70 -25.30 26.32
CA GLU A 39 13.69 -24.55 25.54
C GLU A 39 13.52 -24.85 24.05
N MET A 40 13.17 -26.09 23.70
CA MET A 40 12.83 -26.47 22.34
C MET A 40 11.57 -25.78 21.83
N CYS A 41 10.52 -25.71 22.65
CA CYS A 41 9.32 -24.95 22.29
C CYS A 41 9.65 -23.47 22.04
N ASN A 42 10.49 -22.86 22.87
CA ASN A 42 10.90 -21.46 22.68
C ASN A 42 11.68 -21.29 21.37
N ILE A 43 12.67 -22.14 21.09
CA ILE A 43 13.45 -22.10 19.85
C ILE A 43 12.56 -22.30 18.61
N ILE A 44 11.59 -23.22 18.67
CA ILE A 44 10.63 -23.43 17.58
C ILE A 44 9.77 -22.18 17.36
N THR A 45 9.23 -21.60 18.43
CA THR A 45 8.39 -20.40 18.33
C THR A 45 9.18 -19.20 17.80
N ASP A 46 10.39 -18.96 18.30
CA ASP A 46 11.28 -17.91 17.82
C ASP A 46 11.73 -18.16 16.38
N GLY A 47 11.95 -19.43 16.04
CA GLY A 47 12.27 -19.88 14.69
C GLY A 47 11.19 -19.48 13.69
N LEU A 48 9.95 -19.83 14.01
CA LEU A 48 8.75 -19.50 13.25
C LEU A 48 8.52 -17.99 13.17
N ILE A 49 8.61 -17.26 14.28
CA ILE A 49 8.43 -15.80 14.33
C ILE A 49 9.47 -15.11 13.44
N THR A 50 10.72 -15.55 13.51
CA THR A 50 11.80 -14.88 12.77
C THR A 50 11.74 -15.20 11.28
N SER A 51 11.37 -16.43 10.90
CA SER A 51 11.22 -16.81 9.48
C SER A 51 10.02 -16.14 8.85
N THR A 52 8.89 -16.05 9.55
CA THR A 52 7.71 -15.30 9.08
C THR A 52 7.98 -13.79 8.97
N ARG A 53 8.75 -13.19 9.89
CA ARG A 53 9.16 -11.77 9.80
C ARG A 53 10.01 -11.46 8.57
N LYS A 54 10.91 -12.36 8.18
CA LYS A 54 11.77 -12.19 6.98
C LYS A 54 10.97 -12.19 5.68
N LEU A 55 9.91 -13.02 5.63
CA LEU A 55 9.06 -13.13 4.44
C LEU A 55 8.03 -12.03 4.33
N ARG A 56 7.65 -11.43 5.45
CA ARG A 56 6.76 -10.28 5.44
C ARG A 56 7.39 -9.16 4.63
N GLY A 57 6.66 -8.61 3.66
CA GLY A 57 7.10 -7.41 2.96
C GLY A 57 7.48 -6.32 3.97
N ARG A 58 8.61 -5.63 3.75
CA ARG A 58 8.97 -4.43 4.52
C ARG A 58 7.77 -3.51 4.44
N ARG A 59 7.01 -3.39 5.53
CA ARG A 59 5.94 -2.40 5.60
C ARG A 59 6.60 -1.07 5.29
N ARG A 60 6.07 -0.35 4.30
CA ARG A 60 6.35 1.08 4.19
C ARG A 60 6.07 1.63 5.58
N ILE A 61 7.09 2.19 6.22
CA ILE A 61 6.92 2.92 7.45
C ILE A 61 5.85 3.94 7.10
N GLN A 62 4.65 3.73 7.64
CA GLN A 62 3.58 4.69 7.48
C GLN A 62 4.13 5.93 8.17
N ASN A 63 4.54 6.92 7.38
CA ASN A 63 4.97 8.19 7.89
C ASN A 63 3.77 8.73 8.67
N SER A 64 3.87 8.62 10.00
CA SER A 64 2.86 9.07 10.92
C SER A 64 2.52 10.51 10.55
N LYS A 65 1.23 10.82 10.41
CA LYS A 65 0.75 12.19 10.16
C LYS A 65 1.17 13.17 11.27
N LEU A 66 1.66 12.66 12.41
CA LEU A 66 2.10 13.40 13.58
C LEU A 66 3.56 13.09 13.88
N SER A 67 4.31 14.09 14.32
CA SER A 67 5.68 13.88 14.76
C SER A 67 5.73 13.06 16.06
N PRO A 68 6.79 12.28 16.30
CA PRO A 68 6.95 11.51 17.54
C PRO A 68 6.77 12.34 18.83
N PRO A 69 7.29 13.59 18.93
CA PRO A 69 7.02 14.45 20.09
C PRO A 69 5.54 14.77 20.27
N THR A 70 4.79 14.97 19.17
CA THR A 70 3.35 15.23 19.23
C THR A 70 2.58 14.01 19.74
N LEU A 71 3.02 12.81 19.38
CA LEU A 71 2.44 11.56 19.89
C LEU A 71 2.68 11.43 21.40
N ALA A 72 3.88 11.75 21.87
CA ALA A 72 4.21 11.75 23.30
C ALA A 72 3.34 12.75 24.10
N PHE A 73 3.12 13.96 23.58
CA PHE A 73 2.20 14.92 24.22
C PHE A 73 0.75 14.42 24.24
N MET A 74 0.31 13.75 23.18
CA MET A 74 -1.03 13.16 23.12
C MET A 74 -1.19 12.01 24.12
N GLU A 75 -0.16 11.20 24.32
CA GLU A 75 -0.13 10.14 25.33
C GLU A 75 -0.17 10.73 26.74
N ARG A 76 0.69 11.71 27.04
CA ARG A 76 0.66 12.42 28.33
C ARG A 76 -0.73 13.01 28.62
N ARG A 77 -1.34 13.68 27.63
CA ARG A 77 -2.70 14.22 27.77
C ARG A 77 -3.76 13.16 28.06
N ARG A 78 -3.62 11.93 27.55
CA ARG A 78 -4.58 10.84 27.84
C ARG A 78 -4.52 10.42 29.31
N ASN A 79 -3.37 10.57 29.95
CA ASN A 79 -3.12 10.18 31.34
C ASN A 79 -3.32 11.34 32.33
N THR A 80 -3.48 12.58 31.85
CA THR A 80 -3.75 13.76 32.67
C THR A 80 -5.25 13.97 32.85
N ASN A 81 -5.71 14.23 34.09
CA ASN A 81 -7.11 14.58 34.36
C ASN A 81 -7.46 15.92 33.70
N ARG A 82 -8.68 16.03 33.16
CA ARG A 82 -9.17 17.18 32.37
C ARG A 82 -9.29 18.46 33.17
N GLU A 83 -9.46 18.35 34.48
CA GLU A 83 -9.65 19.47 35.39
C GLU A 83 -8.33 20.16 35.76
N TYR A 84 -7.18 19.52 35.50
CA TYR A 84 -5.89 20.13 35.75
C TYR A 84 -5.51 21.12 34.64
N GLN A 85 -4.91 22.23 35.05
CA GLN A 85 -4.37 23.25 34.13
C GLN A 85 -3.37 22.64 33.13
N GLU A 86 -2.60 21.63 33.54
CA GLU A 86 -1.68 20.88 32.66
C GLU A 86 -2.40 20.28 31.43
N TYR A 87 -3.67 19.89 31.56
CA TYR A 87 -4.44 19.35 30.43
C TYR A 87 -4.68 20.41 29.35
N GLU A 88 -5.02 21.63 29.76
CA GLU A 88 -5.23 22.76 28.85
C GLU A 88 -3.92 23.21 28.19
N GLU A 89 -2.81 23.19 28.93
CA GLU A 89 -1.49 23.49 28.39
C GLU A 89 -1.05 22.45 27.35
N LEU A 90 -1.22 21.15 27.64
CA LEU A 90 -0.97 20.08 26.69
C LEU A 90 -1.87 20.21 25.45
N ASN A 91 -3.14 20.57 25.61
CA ASN A 91 -4.05 20.84 24.50
C ASN A 91 -3.56 21.96 23.59
N LYS A 92 -3.10 23.08 24.17
CA LYS A 92 -2.53 24.21 23.42
C LYS A 92 -1.28 23.77 22.64
N ILE A 93 -0.39 23.01 23.27
CA ILE A 93 0.85 22.49 22.66
C ILE A 93 0.51 21.56 21.49
N ILE A 94 -0.37 20.58 21.69
CA ILE A 94 -0.79 19.63 20.65
C ILE A 94 -1.45 20.36 19.47
N LYS A 95 -2.34 21.33 19.74
CA LYS A 95 -2.99 22.13 18.68
C LYS A 95 -1.94 22.90 17.87
N LYS A 96 -0.97 23.56 18.52
CA LYS A 96 0.13 24.28 17.85
C LYS A 96 1.00 23.34 17.01
N ALA A 97 1.37 22.18 17.57
CA ALA A 97 2.20 21.19 16.87
C ALA A 97 1.51 20.65 15.61
N LYS A 98 0.22 20.31 15.69
CA LYS A 98 -0.58 19.87 14.53
C LYS A 98 -0.62 20.91 13.42
N ARG A 99 -0.88 22.18 13.77
CA ARG A 99 -0.88 23.28 12.78
C ARG A 99 0.48 23.47 12.13
N ARG A 100 1.58 23.37 12.90
CA ARG A 100 2.94 23.45 12.36
C ARG A 100 3.23 22.34 11.37
N VAL A 101 2.89 21.09 11.69
CA VAL A 101 3.06 19.95 10.78
C VAL A 101 2.25 20.14 9.49
N GLY A 102 1.00 20.59 9.60
CA GLY A 102 0.16 20.88 8.44
C GLY A 102 0.76 21.95 7.52
N ARG A 103 1.22 23.08 8.10
CA ARG A 103 1.90 24.14 7.34
C ARG A 103 3.16 23.64 6.65
N ASN A 104 4.04 22.95 7.38
CA ASN A 104 5.28 22.40 6.80
C ASN A 104 5.00 21.43 5.66
N ARG A 105 3.98 20.57 5.78
CA ARG A 105 3.60 19.66 4.71
C ARG A 105 3.13 20.41 3.47
N GLN A 106 2.33 21.47 3.65
CA GLN A 106 1.88 22.29 2.52
C GLN A 106 3.06 23.00 1.85
N THR A 107 3.97 23.58 2.63
CA THR A 107 5.20 24.21 2.12
C THR A 107 6.04 23.20 1.33
N GLN A 108 6.27 22.00 1.89
CA GLN A 108 7.01 20.93 1.19
C GLN A 108 6.33 20.49 -0.10
N MET A 109 4.99 20.43 -0.13
CA MET A 109 4.27 20.10 -1.36
C MET A 109 4.47 21.17 -2.44
N VAL A 110 4.48 22.45 -2.06
CA VAL A 110 4.74 23.56 -2.98
C VAL A 110 6.19 23.53 -3.46
N GLU A 111 7.16 23.38 -2.55
CA GLU A 111 8.59 23.24 -2.89
C GLU A 111 8.82 22.07 -3.85
N GLN A 112 8.25 20.91 -3.54
CA GLN A 112 8.37 19.73 -4.38
C GLN A 112 7.70 19.92 -5.75
N ALA A 113 6.56 20.61 -5.81
CA ALA A 113 5.91 20.94 -7.08
C ALA A 113 6.76 21.91 -7.91
N ILE A 114 7.42 22.89 -7.27
CA ILE A 114 8.36 23.79 -7.95
C ILE A 114 9.56 22.99 -8.48
N GLU A 115 10.19 22.14 -7.67
CA GLU A 115 11.30 21.28 -8.08
C GLU A 115 10.94 20.33 -9.23
N ASP A 116 9.77 19.70 -9.16
CA ASP A 116 9.32 18.76 -10.19
C ASP A 116 9.00 19.48 -11.51
N ASN A 117 8.59 20.75 -11.47
CA ASN A 117 8.38 21.58 -12.66
C ASN A 117 9.68 22.18 -13.22
N MET A 118 10.65 22.53 -12.37
CA MET A 118 11.98 22.98 -12.82
C MET A 118 12.77 21.83 -13.49
N ASN A 119 12.55 20.59 -13.04
CA ASN A 119 13.21 19.43 -13.62
C ASN A 119 12.44 18.90 -14.83
N LEU A 120 12.77 19.40 -16.01
CA LEU A 120 12.20 19.03 -17.31
C LEU A 120 12.14 17.50 -17.54
N ARG A 121 13.10 16.75 -17.02
CA ARG A 121 13.14 15.27 -17.10
C ARG A 121 12.06 14.62 -16.22
N ARG A 122 11.82 15.15 -15.01
CA ARG A 122 10.72 14.67 -14.13
C ARG A 122 9.35 15.07 -14.67
N LEU A 123 9.22 16.29 -15.19
CA LEU A 123 8.01 16.78 -15.84
C LEU A 123 7.61 15.89 -17.02
N ARG A 124 8.54 15.60 -17.95
CA ARG A 124 8.32 14.68 -19.09
C ARG A 124 7.89 13.28 -18.62
N LYS A 125 8.53 12.74 -17.57
CA LYS A 125 8.17 11.43 -17.00
C LYS A 125 6.76 11.43 -16.39
N ASN A 126 6.36 12.49 -15.72
CA ASN A 126 5.03 12.59 -15.10
C ASN A 126 3.92 12.81 -16.15
N LEU A 127 4.16 13.63 -17.17
CA LEU A 127 3.27 13.76 -18.34
C LEU A 127 3.12 12.42 -19.08
N SER A 128 4.20 11.65 -19.21
CA SER A 128 4.17 10.32 -19.82
C SER A 128 3.35 9.29 -19.04
N LYS A 129 3.04 9.49 -17.75
CA LYS A 129 2.19 8.58 -16.97
C LYS A 129 0.70 8.71 -17.33
N GLY A 130 0.27 9.86 -17.85
CA GLY A 130 -1.07 10.04 -18.42
C GLY A 130 -1.15 9.54 -19.87
N ASN A 131 -0.03 9.62 -20.59
CA ASN A 131 0.11 9.11 -21.97
C ASN A 131 0.60 7.66 -22.01
N VAL A 132 0.08 6.78 -21.15
CA VAL A 132 0.34 5.33 -21.29
C VAL A 132 -0.43 4.85 -22.51
N ARG A 133 0.20 4.98 -23.67
CA ARG A 133 -0.27 4.43 -24.94
C ARG A 133 -0.52 2.95 -24.71
N VAL A 134 -1.72 2.45 -25.01
CA VAL A 134 -2.03 1.02 -24.88
C VAL A 134 -1.05 0.26 -25.78
N GLN A 135 -0.12 -0.47 -25.17
CA GLN A 135 0.93 -1.20 -25.88
C GLN A 135 0.49 -2.61 -26.28
N LYS A 136 -0.53 -3.16 -25.61
CA LYS A 136 -1.11 -4.47 -25.93
C LYS A 136 -2.52 -4.63 -25.38
N LEU A 137 -3.35 -5.39 -26.09
CA LEU A 137 -4.63 -5.92 -25.62
C LEU A 137 -4.67 -7.43 -25.85
N LYS A 138 -5.48 -8.13 -25.05
CA LYS A 138 -5.75 -9.55 -25.28
C LYS A 138 -7.02 -9.69 -26.08
N ASP A 139 -6.97 -10.57 -27.06
CA ASP A 139 -8.13 -10.98 -27.84
C ASP A 139 -9.02 -11.98 -27.06
N ALA A 140 -10.20 -12.31 -27.57
CA ALA A 140 -11.13 -13.28 -26.98
C ALA A 140 -10.49 -14.66 -26.73
N ASN A 141 -9.49 -15.00 -27.54
CA ASN A 141 -8.70 -16.23 -27.41
C ASN A 141 -7.48 -16.09 -26.46
N ASN A 142 -7.42 -15.05 -25.63
CA ASN A 142 -6.34 -14.74 -24.69
C ASN A 142 -4.95 -14.44 -25.29
N TYR A 143 -4.82 -14.34 -26.61
CA TYR A 143 -3.57 -13.95 -27.27
C TYR A 143 -3.34 -12.44 -27.16
N ALA A 144 -2.12 -12.05 -26.78
CA ALA A 144 -1.73 -10.65 -26.69
C ALA A 144 -1.41 -10.09 -28.08
N LYS A 145 -2.14 -9.07 -28.50
CA LYS A 145 -1.89 -8.29 -29.71
C LYS A 145 -1.19 -6.99 -29.36
N TYR A 146 -0.19 -6.63 -30.16
CA TYR A 146 0.67 -5.46 -29.95
C TYR A 146 0.54 -4.43 -31.08
N GLU A 147 -0.02 -4.85 -32.22
CA GLU A 147 -0.21 -3.98 -33.37
C GLU A 147 -1.41 -3.05 -33.15
N LYS A 148 -1.25 -1.78 -33.53
CA LYS A 148 -2.27 -0.75 -33.28
C LYS A 148 -3.61 -1.06 -33.97
N THR A 149 -3.56 -1.59 -35.18
CA THR A 149 -4.72 -2.00 -35.99
C THR A 149 -5.50 -3.13 -35.30
N GLU A 150 -4.79 -4.16 -34.84
CA GLU A 150 -5.37 -5.29 -34.10
C GLU A 150 -6.00 -4.84 -32.76
N ILE A 151 -5.31 -3.97 -32.01
CA ILE A 151 -5.82 -3.39 -30.77
C ILE A 151 -7.13 -2.61 -31.02
N ILE A 152 -7.22 -1.85 -32.11
CA ILE A 152 -8.44 -1.13 -32.49
C ILE A 152 -9.56 -2.11 -32.80
N ASN A 153 -9.28 -3.20 -33.52
CA ASN A 153 -10.28 -4.21 -33.85
C ASN A 153 -10.84 -4.89 -32.59
N ILE A 154 -9.97 -5.26 -31.64
CA ILE A 154 -10.39 -5.83 -30.34
C ILE A 154 -11.32 -4.85 -29.59
N ILE A 155 -10.97 -3.56 -29.58
CA ILE A 155 -11.80 -2.53 -28.94
C ILE A 155 -13.14 -2.39 -29.65
N GLN A 156 -13.16 -2.40 -30.99
CA GLN A 156 -14.38 -2.31 -31.78
C GLN A 156 -15.29 -3.49 -31.53
N ASP A 157 -14.75 -4.71 -31.52
CA ASP A 157 -15.54 -5.92 -31.31
C ASP A 157 -16.09 -5.98 -29.88
N PHE A 158 -15.30 -5.57 -28.89
CA PHE A 158 -15.77 -5.39 -27.51
C PHE A 158 -16.96 -4.41 -27.43
N TYR A 159 -16.89 -3.25 -28.09
CA TYR A 159 -18.00 -2.30 -28.09
C TYR A 159 -19.21 -2.77 -28.89
N LYS A 160 -19.01 -3.50 -29.99
CA LYS A 160 -20.11 -4.14 -30.73
C LYS A 160 -20.83 -5.16 -29.85
N GLU A 161 -20.10 -5.96 -29.08
CA GLU A 161 -20.70 -6.88 -28.11
C GLU A 161 -21.46 -6.13 -27.01
N LEU A 162 -20.84 -5.11 -26.42
CA LEU A 162 -21.41 -4.33 -25.32
C LEU A 162 -22.71 -3.59 -25.71
N TYR A 163 -22.81 -3.14 -26.95
CA TYR A 163 -23.99 -2.45 -27.49
C TYR A 163 -24.85 -3.33 -28.42
N SER A 164 -24.56 -4.62 -28.52
CA SER A 164 -25.45 -5.56 -29.20
C SER A 164 -26.71 -5.81 -28.36
N GLU A 165 -27.84 -6.01 -29.02
CA GLU A 165 -29.18 -6.07 -28.40
C GLU A 165 -29.32 -7.09 -27.26
N LYS A 166 -28.39 -8.04 -27.14
CA LYS A 166 -28.32 -9.03 -26.04
C LYS A 166 -28.03 -8.43 -24.66
N PHE A 167 -27.47 -7.21 -24.58
CA PHE A 167 -27.12 -6.55 -23.33
C PHE A 167 -27.89 -5.25 -23.06
N LEU A 168 -28.83 -4.87 -23.93
CA LEU A 168 -29.71 -3.74 -23.67
C LEU A 168 -30.87 -4.21 -22.78
N PRO A 169 -30.93 -3.85 -21.48
CA PRO A 169 -32.18 -3.97 -20.74
C PRO A 169 -33.23 -3.15 -21.48
N HIS A 170 -34.35 -3.78 -21.83
CA HIS A 170 -35.52 -3.07 -22.30
C HIS A 170 -35.81 -1.89 -21.35
N HIS A 171 -35.93 -0.70 -21.93
CA HIS A 171 -36.03 0.64 -21.30
C HIS A 171 -34.71 1.32 -20.92
N VAL A 172 -34.22 2.19 -21.82
CA VAL A 172 -34.25 3.64 -21.59
C VAL A 172 -34.42 4.32 -22.96
N GLY A 173 -35.53 5.04 -23.13
CA GLY A 173 -35.79 5.83 -24.32
C GLY A 173 -34.76 6.95 -24.53
N ASN A 174 -34.59 7.31 -25.80
CA ASN A 174 -34.09 8.59 -26.30
C ASN A 174 -32.92 9.19 -25.51
N ARG A 175 -31.70 8.75 -25.83
CA ARG A 175 -30.54 9.64 -25.74
C ARG A 175 -29.92 9.75 -27.11
N GLU A 176 -30.14 10.91 -27.71
CA GLU A 176 -29.49 11.37 -28.93
C GLU A 176 -27.98 11.08 -28.82
N LEU A 177 -27.47 10.34 -29.79
CA LEU A 177 -26.05 10.12 -29.97
C LEU A 177 -25.38 11.49 -30.19
N ILE A 178 -24.63 11.94 -29.19
CA ILE A 178 -23.72 13.08 -29.32
C ILE A 178 -22.69 12.70 -30.39
N LYS A 179 -22.80 13.35 -31.55
CA LYS A 179 -21.81 13.29 -32.62
C LYS A 179 -20.57 14.06 -32.16
N PHE A 180 -19.41 13.42 -32.23
CA PHE A 180 -18.10 14.10 -32.21
C PHE A 180 -17.79 14.63 -33.61
#